data_AF-A0AAV0AHM0-F1
#
_entry.id   AF-A0AAV0AHM0-F1
#
_cell.length_a   1.000
_cell.length_b   1.000
_cell.length_c   1.000
_cell.angle_alpha   90.00
_cell.angle_beta   90.00
_cell.angle_gamma   90.00
#
_symmetry.space_group_name_H-M   'P 1'
#
loop_
_entity.id
_entity.type
_entity.pdbx_description
1 polymer ?
#
loop_
_entity_poly.entity_id
_entity_poly.type
_entity_poly.pdbx_seq_one_letter_code
_entity_poly.pdbx_strand_id
1 'polypeptide(L)'
;MKKFYKRIFESVLRFFSLTELKLVIIASPGVTKDLVYESIFSKATQTGEKEILTSKSKFQRVYSPSVHIQSLTKVLSPPQVSNQLKNSQYSKEIQALDKFQKMLVS
;
A
#
# COMPACT_ATOMS: atom_id res chain seq x y z
N MET A 1 -18.91 -1.98 -9.01
CA MET A 1 -17.47 -2.32 -9.11
C MET A 1 -16.68 -1.48 -10.12
N LYS A 2 -17.08 -1.37 -11.41
CA LYS A 2 -16.32 -0.58 -12.41
C LYS A 2 -16.04 0.89 -12.01
N LYS A 3 -17.03 1.59 -11.42
CA LYS A 3 -16.87 2.97 -10.92
C LYS A 3 -15.85 3.08 -9.77
N PHE A 4 -15.75 2.06 -8.92
CA PHE A 4 -14.82 2.02 -7.81
C PHE A 4 -13.37 1.91 -8.30
N TYR A 5 -13.09 0.94 -9.17
CA TYR A 5 -11.75 0.78 -9.75
C TYR A 5 -11.31 1.98 -10.59
N LYS A 6 -12.26 2.59 -11.33
CA LYS A 6 -11.99 3.84 -12.07
C LYS A 6 -11.54 4.95 -11.14
N ARG A 7 -12.25 5.18 -10.03
CA ARG A 7 -11.88 6.20 -9.03
C ARG A 7 -10.52 5.94 -8.39
N ILE A 8 -10.19 4.67 -8.10
CA ILE A 8 -8.87 4.32 -7.58
C ILE A 8 -7.78 4.69 -8.59
N PHE A 9 -7.95 4.29 -9.85
CA PHE A 9 -6.98 4.57 -10.90
C PHE A 9 -6.74 6.08 -11.08
N GLU A 10 -7.81 6.86 -11.14
CA GLU A 10 -7.75 8.33 -11.21
C GLU A 10 -7.06 8.93 -9.97
N SER A 11 -7.30 8.37 -8.79
CA SER A 11 -6.65 8.84 -7.55
C SER A 11 -5.16 8.53 -7.53
N VAL A 12 -4.74 7.35 -8.00
CA VAL A 12 -3.32 7.00 -8.11
C VAL A 12 -2.61 7.98 -9.03
N LEU A 13 -3.15 8.25 -10.22
CA LEU A 13 -2.57 9.22 -11.15
C LEU A 13 -2.48 10.64 -10.57
N ARG A 14 -3.49 11.06 -9.81
CA ARG A 14 -3.56 12.41 -9.28
C ARG A 14 -2.65 12.66 -8.08
N PHE A 15 -2.50 11.67 -7.21
CA PHE A 15 -1.88 11.88 -5.90
C PHE A 15 -0.51 11.21 -5.73
N PHE A 16 -0.15 10.26 -6.60
CA PHE A 16 1.07 9.46 -6.40
C PHE A 16 2.16 9.93 -7.36
N SER A 17 3.18 10.60 -6.81
CA SER A 17 4.45 10.83 -7.52
C SER A 17 5.24 9.53 -7.57
N LEU A 18 4.90 8.63 -8.50
CA LEU A 18 5.44 7.26 -8.56
C LEU A 18 6.96 7.21 -8.78
N THR A 19 7.55 8.26 -9.33
CA THR A 19 9.01 8.42 -9.46
C THR A 19 9.69 8.55 -8.09
N GLU A 20 9.12 9.33 -7.18
CA GLU A 20 9.65 9.61 -5.84
C GLU A 20 9.32 8.52 -4.81
N LEU A 21 8.19 7.82 -5.02
CA LEU A 21 7.75 6.76 -4.11
C LEU A 21 8.69 5.56 -4.17
N LYS A 22 9.06 5.04 -2.99
CA LYS A 22 9.84 3.81 -2.86
C LYS A 22 8.95 2.56 -2.88
N LEU A 23 7.72 2.67 -2.39
CA LEU A 23 6.79 1.57 -2.22
C LEU A 23 5.35 2.07 -2.25
N VAL A 24 4.47 1.29 -2.87
CA VAL A 24 3.02 1.48 -2.87
C VAL A 24 2.37 0.23 -2.31
N ILE A 25 1.59 0.36 -1.24
CA ILE A 25 0.94 -0.79 -0.58
C ILE A 25 -0.55 -0.78 -0.89
N ILE A 26 -1.06 -1.92 -1.36
CA ILE A 26 -2.49 -2.19 -1.50
C ILE A 26 -2.86 -3.23 -0.43
N ALA A 27 -3.63 -2.79 0.56
CA ALA A 27 -3.99 -3.60 1.72
C ALA A 27 -5.50 -3.85 1.79
N SER A 28 -5.91 -5.12 1.89
CA SER A 28 -7.33 -5.46 2.09
C SER A 28 -7.51 -6.81 2.78
N PRO A 29 -8.67 -7.05 3.42
CA PRO A 29 -9.10 -8.40 3.73
C PRO A 29 -9.48 -9.13 2.43
N GLY A 30 -9.02 -10.37 2.26
CA GLY A 30 -9.32 -11.20 1.09
C GLY A 30 -8.69 -10.73 -0.23
N VAL A 31 -9.37 -11.00 -1.35
CA VAL A 31 -8.83 -10.89 -2.73
C VAL A 31 -8.89 -9.49 -3.33
N THR A 32 -9.52 -8.51 -2.66
CA THR A 32 -9.74 -7.17 -3.21
C THR A 32 -8.43 -6.48 -3.60
N LYS A 33 -7.36 -6.65 -2.82
CA LYS A 33 -6.01 -6.15 -3.13
C LYS A 33 -5.49 -6.63 -4.49
N ASP A 34 -5.78 -7.89 -4.83
CA ASP A 34 -5.35 -8.49 -6.09
C ASP A 34 -6.19 -7.94 -7.24
N LEU A 35 -7.51 -7.86 -7.07
CA LEU A 35 -8.42 -7.29 -8.07
C LEU A 35 -8.14 -5.81 -8.36
N VAL A 36 -7.82 -5.01 -7.33
CA VAL A 36 -7.42 -3.60 -7.49
C VAL A 36 -6.11 -3.50 -8.23
N TYR A 37 -5.10 -4.30 -7.84
CA TYR A 37 -3.81 -4.33 -8.51
C TYR A 37 -3.97 -4.67 -10.00
N GLU A 38 -4.65 -5.76 -10.33
CA GLU A 38 -4.87 -6.17 -11.72
C GLU A 38 -5.64 -5.10 -12.50
N SER A 39 -6.65 -4.48 -11.89
CA SER A 39 -7.41 -3.41 -12.55
C SER A 39 -6.57 -2.17 -12.84
N ILE A 40 -5.63 -1.78 -11.96
CA ILE A 40 -4.75 -0.63 -12.17
C ILE A 40 -3.82 -0.90 -13.35
N PHE A 41 -3.15 -2.05 -13.38
CA PHE A 41 -2.18 -2.38 -14.44
C PHE A 41 -2.85 -2.68 -15.78
N SER A 42 -4.01 -3.33 -15.77
CA SER A 42 -4.80 -3.52 -16.99
C SER A 42 -5.21 -2.17 -17.60
N LYS A 43 -5.65 -1.22 -16.76
CA LYS A 43 -6.04 0.10 -17.24
C LYS A 43 -4.83 0.91 -17.72
N ALA A 44 -3.72 0.89 -16.97
CA ALA A 44 -2.48 1.54 -17.37
C ALA A 44 -1.95 1.04 -18.72
N THR A 45 -2.07 -0.26 -18.98
CA THR A 45 -1.70 -0.85 -20.29
C THR A 45 -2.61 -0.32 -21.40
N GLN A 46 -3.93 -0.25 -21.17
CA GLN A 46 -4.89 0.26 -22.15
C GLN A 46 -4.70 1.75 -22.45
N THR A 47 -4.31 2.56 -21.46
CA THR A 47 -4.16 4.01 -21.59
C THR A 47 -2.72 4.44 -21.89
N GLY A 48 -1.76 3.51 -21.90
CA GLY A 48 -0.36 3.81 -22.19
C GLY A 48 0.37 4.56 -21.06
N GLU A 49 -0.07 4.41 -19.81
CA GLU A 49 0.49 5.11 -18.64
C GLU A 49 1.84 4.49 -18.22
N LYS A 50 2.92 4.94 -18.87
CA LYS A 50 4.26 4.38 -18.70
C LYS A 50 4.76 4.45 -17.25
N GLU A 51 4.44 5.51 -16.51
CA GLU A 51 4.90 5.68 -15.12
C GLU A 51 4.35 4.60 -14.17
N ILE A 52 3.08 4.23 -14.34
CA ILE A 52 2.48 3.13 -13.58
C ILE A 52 3.15 1.81 -13.98
N LEU A 53 3.32 1.59 -15.30
CA LEU A 53 3.89 0.34 -15.82
C LEU A 53 5.33 0.11 -15.37
N THR A 54 6.18 1.14 -15.39
CA THR A 54 7.58 1.05 -14.93
C THR A 54 7.68 0.92 -13.41
N SER A 55 6.69 1.43 -12.68
CA SER A 55 6.64 1.36 -11.22
C SER A 55 6.06 0.05 -10.70
N LYS A 56 5.77 -0.94 -11.56
CA LYS A 56 5.11 -2.21 -11.17
C LYS A 56 5.77 -2.92 -10.00
N SER A 57 7.11 -2.94 -9.95
CA SER A 57 7.88 -3.56 -8.85
C SER A 57 7.71 -2.86 -7.50
N LYS A 58 7.24 -1.61 -7.48
CA LYS A 58 6.98 -0.83 -6.26
C LYS A 58 5.64 -1.17 -5.62
N PHE A 59 4.71 -1.80 -6.34
CA PHE A 59 3.39 -2.12 -5.83
C PHE A 59 3.40 -3.46 -5.10
N GLN A 60 3.10 -3.43 -3.79
CA GLN A 60 2.99 -4.61 -2.95
C GLN A 60 1.55 -4.82 -2.47
N ARG A 61 1.12 -6.07 -2.48
CA ARG A 61 -0.22 -6.49 -2.06
C ARG A 61 -0.10 -7.16 -0.71
N VAL A 62 -0.71 -6.58 0.32
CA VAL A 62 -0.58 -7.07 1.69
C VAL A 62 -1.96 -7.42 2.24
N TYR A 63 -2.07 -8.54 2.94
CA TYR A 63 -3.30 -8.85 3.66
C TYR A 63 -3.46 -7.88 4.84
N SER A 64 -4.67 -7.35 5.01
CA SER A 64 -5.01 -6.55 6.18
C SER A 64 -6.35 -6.99 6.75
N PRO A 65 -6.44 -7.36 8.04
CA PRO A 65 -7.68 -7.82 8.65
C PRO A 65 -8.71 -6.69 8.83
N SER A 66 -8.29 -5.41 8.83
CA SER A 66 -9.21 -4.27 8.88
C SER A 66 -8.72 -3.11 8.01
N VAL A 67 -9.63 -2.21 7.63
CA VAL A 67 -9.35 -1.02 6.80
C VAL A 67 -8.92 0.19 7.64
N HIS A 68 -8.80 0.04 8.97
CA HIS A 68 -8.41 1.12 9.86
C HIS A 68 -6.89 1.33 9.86
N ILE A 69 -6.46 2.56 10.14
CA ILE A 69 -5.05 2.96 10.28
C ILE A 69 -4.29 2.08 11.28
N GLN A 70 -4.97 1.54 12.30
CA GLN A 70 -4.39 0.60 13.26
C GLN A 70 -3.98 -0.75 12.63
N SER A 71 -4.44 -1.09 11.44
CA SER A 71 -3.91 -2.21 10.68
C SER A 71 -2.61 -1.89 9.94
N LEU A 72 -2.25 -0.61 9.73
CA LEU A 72 -1.01 -0.25 9.06
C LEU A 72 0.21 -0.77 9.84
N THR A 73 0.21 -0.67 11.17
CA THR A 73 1.24 -1.29 12.03
C THR A 73 1.39 -2.79 11.75
N LYS A 74 0.27 -3.52 11.59
CA LYS A 74 0.28 -4.97 11.27
C LYS A 74 0.70 -5.26 9.83
N VAL A 75 0.35 -4.42 8.87
CA VAL A 75 0.72 -4.50 7.44
C VAL A 75 2.22 -4.22 7.24
N LEU A 76 2.81 -3.41 8.11
CA LEU A 76 4.23 -3.03 8.08
C LEU A 76 5.13 -3.94 8.95
N SER A 77 4.52 -4.82 9.74
CA SER A 77 5.21 -5.79 10.62
C SER A 77 6.00 -6.89 9.87
N PRO A 78 5.58 -7.41 8.70
CA PRO A 78 6.34 -8.44 8.01
C PRO A 78 7.74 -7.95 7.60
N PRO A 79 8.78 -8.81 7.75
CA PRO A 79 10.18 -8.42 7.51
C PRO A 79 10.44 -7.91 6.08
N GLN A 80 9.65 -8.38 5.11
CA GLN A 80 9.72 -7.96 3.70
C GLN A 80 9.40 -6.47 3.51
N VAL A 81 8.45 -5.93 4.29
CA VAL A 81 8.00 -4.53 4.21
C VAL A 81 8.86 -3.65 5.12
N SER A 82 9.19 -4.13 6.33
CA SER A 82 10.03 -3.39 7.27
C SER A 82 11.44 -3.12 6.74
N ASN A 83 12.04 -4.06 6.00
CA ASN A 83 13.38 -3.88 5.42
C ASN A 83 13.43 -2.78 4.35
N GLN A 84 12.34 -2.56 3.60
CA GLN A 84 12.24 -1.45 2.65
C GLN A 84 11.97 -0.10 3.33
N LEU A 85 11.45 -0.11 4.56
CA LEU A 85 11.08 1.08 5.34
C LEU A 85 12.08 1.49 6.41
N LYS A 86 13.16 0.70 6.61
CA LYS A 86 14.21 0.87 7.64
C LYS A 86 14.81 2.28 7.73
N ASN A 87 14.70 3.10 6.67
CA ASN A 87 15.23 4.45 6.62
C ASN A 87 14.15 5.56 6.51
N SER A 88 12.90 5.30 6.90
CA SER A 88 11.83 6.33 6.92
C SER A 88 11.50 6.78 8.34
N GLN A 89 11.20 8.07 8.53
CA GLN A 89 10.81 8.63 9.83
C GLN A 89 9.61 7.89 10.45
N TYR A 90 8.73 7.34 9.60
CA TYR A 90 7.59 6.51 9.99
C TYR A 90 7.97 5.24 10.78
N SER A 91 9.16 4.67 10.55
CA SER A 91 9.60 3.47 11.30
C SER A 91 9.71 3.71 12.81
N LYS A 92 10.03 4.94 13.24
CA LYS A 92 10.18 5.28 14.66
C LYS A 92 8.82 5.49 15.33
N GLU A 93 7.90 6.17 14.64
CA GLU A 93 6.53 6.40 15.12
C GLU A 93 5.75 5.10 15.27
N ILE A 94 5.91 4.18 14.32
CA ILE A 94 5.28 2.86 14.33
C ILE A 94 5.81 2.00 15.48
N GLN A 95 7.13 2.01 15.75
CA GLN A 95 7.71 1.31 16.90
C GLN A 95 7.24 1.89 18.23
N ALA A 96 7.13 3.22 18.34
CA ALA A 96 6.64 3.88 19.54
C ALA A 96 5.16 3.52 19.81
N LEU A 97 4.33 3.50 18.76
CA LEU A 97 2.93 3.12 18.86
C LEU A 97 2.74 1.64 19.23
N ASP A 98 3.52 0.73 18.64
CA ASP A 98 3.49 -0.71 18.97
C ASP A 98 3.93 -0.96 20.42
N LYS A 99 4.96 -0.25 20.89
CA LYS A 99 5.40 -0.30 22.29
C LYS A 99 4.32 0.20 23.24
N PHE A 100 3.66 1.31 22.90
CA PHE A 100 2.56 1.87 23.70
C PHE A 100 1.36 0.93 23.79
N GLN A 101 0.96 0.31 22.67
CA GLN A 101 -0.14 -0.66 22.66
C GLN A 101 0.17 -1.91 23.49
N LYS A 102 1.41 -2.41 23.47
CA LYS A 102 1.85 -3.51 24.34
C LYS A 102 1.79 -3.16 25.82
N MET A 103 2.04 -1.91 26.18
CA MET A 103 1.96 -1.44 27.57
C MET A 103 0.53 -1.29 28.09
N LEU A 104 -0.49 -1.18 27.22
CA LEU A 104 -1.91 -1.08 27.62
C LEU A 104 -2.61 -2.43 27.79
N VAL A 105 -2.01 -3.52 27.28
CA VAL A 105 -2.54 -4.89 27.38
C VAL A 105 -1.81 -5.69 28.47
N SER A 106 -0.85 -5.05 29.17
CA SER A 106 -0.17 -5.56 30.36
C SER A 106 -0.72 -4.89 31.62
#